data_AF-A0A7C6HVA8-F1
#
_entry.id   AF-A0A7C6HVA8-F1
#
_cell.length_a   1.000
_cell.length_b   1.000
_cell.length_c   1.000
_cell.angle_alpha   90.00
_cell.angle_beta   90.00
_cell.angle_gamma   90.00
#
_symmetry.space_group_name_H-M   'P 1'
#
loop_
_entity.id
_entity.type
_entity.pdbx_description
1 polymer ?
#
loop_
_entity_poly.entity_id
_entity_poly.type
_entity_poly.pdbx_seq_one_letter_code
_entity_poly.pdbx_strand_id
1 'polypeptide(L)'
;MKRVITLVIVITILALTVVAAASETPGSKEDPVVTKSYVDNQIARLMGNGGSTETYKAIMLTAGQKLIGHEGTEVILRSGEATAIDNGVNGISDVTGAMDLMTGQKVAQNHLLLIPRSDGRGIQATTEIWVMVRGTYTIE
;
A
#
# COMPACT_ATOMS: atom_id res chain seq x y z
N MET A 1 46.36 57.24 15.18
CA MET A 1 46.18 56.32 14.03
C MET A 1 45.91 54.87 14.47
N LYS A 2 46.80 54.22 15.23
CA LYS A 2 46.62 52.80 15.66
C LYS A 2 45.29 52.50 16.37
N ARG A 3 44.87 53.35 17.32
CA ARG A 3 43.60 53.18 18.07
C ARG A 3 42.34 53.32 17.20
N VAL A 4 42.40 54.14 16.15
CA VAL A 4 41.27 54.35 15.22
C VAL A 4 41.12 53.13 14.30
N ILE A 5 42.25 52.58 13.83
CA ILE A 5 42.27 51.36 13.00
C ILE A 5 41.71 50.16 13.79
N THR A 6 42.10 49.99 15.06
CA THR A 6 41.56 48.92 15.91
C THR A 6 40.04 49.05 16.09
N LEU A 7 39.52 50.26 16.30
CA LEU A 7 38.08 50.49 16.46
C LEU A 7 37.30 50.12 15.20
N VAL A 8 37.81 50.49 14.01
CA VAL A 8 37.20 50.17 12.72
C VAL A 8 37.18 48.66 12.48
N ILE A 9 38.25 47.95 12.82
CA ILE A 9 38.32 46.48 12.71
C ILE A 9 37.30 45.81 13.63
N VAL A 10 37.17 46.28 14.87
CA VAL A 10 36.18 45.72 15.81
C VAL A 10 34.75 45.97 15.33
N ILE A 11 34.45 47.18 14.84
CA ILE A 11 33.12 47.51 14.31
C ILE A 11 32.79 46.68 13.06
N THR A 12 33.76 46.46 12.17
CA THR A 12 33.54 45.63 10.97
C THR A 12 33.36 44.17 11.31
N ILE A 13 34.14 43.62 12.25
CA ILE A 13 33.95 42.25 12.74
C ILE A 13 32.57 42.09 13.39
N LEU A 14 32.15 43.05 14.22
CA LEU A 14 30.83 43.02 14.86
C LEU A 14 29.69 43.17 13.85
N ALA A 15 29.86 44.00 12.82
CA ALA A 15 28.87 44.14 11.75
C ALA A 15 28.75 42.84 10.91
N LEU A 16 29.86 42.15 10.66
CA LEU A 16 29.87 40.87 9.93
C LEU A 16 29.17 39.75 10.72
N THR A 17 29.34 39.68 12.05
CA THR A 17 28.68 38.65 12.87
C THR A 17 27.18 38.85 13.00
N VAL A 18 26.69 40.10 12.99
CA VAL A 18 25.24 40.40 13.04
C VAL A 18 24.55 40.03 11.73
N VAL A 19 25.18 40.25 10.58
CA VAL A 19 24.60 39.89 9.26
C VAL A 19 24.50 38.37 9.09
N ALA A 20 25.46 37.60 9.60
CA ALA A 20 25.45 36.14 9.52
C ALA A 20 24.36 35.48 10.38
N ALA A 21 23.90 36.13 11.45
CA ALA A 21 22.84 35.60 12.31
C ALA A 21 21.41 35.89 11.81
N ALA A 22 21.27 36.76 10.79
CA ALA A 22 19.98 37.15 10.22
C ALA A 22 19.53 36.28 9.03
N SER A 23 20.30 35.25 8.66
CA SER A 23 19.98 34.35 7.53
C SER A 23 18.98 33.24 7.89
N GLU A 24 18.75 32.99 9.18
CA GLU A 24 17.82 31.95 9.63
C GLU A 24 16.41 32.55 9.76
N THR A 25 15.70 32.65 8.63
CA THR A 25 14.29 33.07 8.62
C THR A 25 13.42 31.96 9.20
N PRO A 26 12.61 32.23 10.26
CA PRO A 26 11.71 31.23 10.81
C PRO A 26 10.78 30.66 9.74
N GLY A 27 10.69 29.33 9.66
CA GLY A 27 9.93 28.65 8.61
C GLY A 27 10.69 28.36 7.32
N SER A 28 12.03 28.40 7.37
CA SER A 28 12.89 27.87 6.31
C SER A 28 12.78 26.34 6.21
N LYS A 29 13.44 25.74 5.21
CA LYS A 29 13.51 24.26 5.11
C LYS A 29 14.34 23.67 6.24
N GLU A 30 15.29 24.45 6.74
CA GLU A 30 16.25 24.13 7.77
C GLU A 30 15.68 24.33 9.19
N ASP A 31 14.71 25.24 9.37
CA ASP A 31 13.96 25.46 10.62
C ASP A 31 12.44 25.60 10.37
N PRO A 32 11.72 24.48 10.20
CA PRO A 32 10.28 24.49 9.99
C PRO A 32 9.53 24.93 11.26
N VAL A 33 8.46 25.73 11.09
CA VAL A 33 7.61 26.24 12.18
C VAL A 33 6.86 25.14 12.96
N VAL A 34 6.88 23.90 12.45
CA VAL A 34 6.15 22.76 13.01
C VAL A 34 7.09 21.80 13.72
N THR A 35 6.62 21.22 14.82
CA THR A 35 7.40 20.23 15.55
C THR A 35 7.58 18.96 14.72
N LYS A 36 8.77 18.35 14.82
CA LYS A 36 9.06 17.06 14.19
C LYS A 36 7.99 16.00 14.51
N SER A 37 7.51 15.97 15.76
CA SER A 37 6.47 15.04 16.19
C SER A 37 5.12 15.25 15.48
N TYR A 38 4.73 16.50 15.16
CA TYR A 38 3.51 16.76 14.40
C TYR A 38 3.62 16.20 12.96
N VAL A 39 4.76 16.43 12.31
CA VAL A 39 5.04 15.93 10.96
C VAL A 39 5.09 14.40 10.95
N ASP A 40 5.84 13.80 11.87
CA ASP A 40 5.95 12.35 11.99
C ASP A 40 4.57 11.69 12.25
N ASN A 41 3.75 12.28 13.12
CA ASN A 41 2.39 11.81 13.38
C ASN A 41 1.50 11.92 12.13
N GLN A 42 1.62 13.00 11.37
CA GLN A 42 0.84 13.19 10.15
C GLN A 42 1.27 12.19 9.06
N ILE A 43 2.57 11.93 8.92
CA ILE A 43 3.09 10.90 8.00
C ILE A 43 2.64 9.51 8.44
N ALA A 44 2.72 9.17 9.73
CA ALA A 44 2.24 7.89 10.25
C ALA A 44 0.74 7.71 9.99
N ARG A 45 -0.06 8.77 10.15
CA ARG A 45 -1.50 8.76 9.80
C ARG A 45 -1.71 8.59 8.30
N LEU A 46 -0.94 9.26 7.46
CA LEU A 46 -1.05 9.16 6.00
C LEU A 46 -0.54 7.81 5.47
N MET A 47 0.46 7.20 6.11
CA MET A 47 0.91 5.85 5.79
C MET A 47 -0.05 4.78 6.32
N GLY A 48 -0.74 5.05 7.43
CA GLY A 48 -1.79 4.18 7.98
C GLY A 48 -3.13 4.28 7.25
N ASN A 49 -3.47 5.44 6.67
CA ASN A 49 -4.71 5.68 5.90
C ASN A 49 -4.51 5.74 4.38
N GLY A 50 -3.27 5.79 3.91
CA GLY A 50 -2.93 5.76 2.48
C GLY A 50 -2.95 4.32 2.02
N GLY A 51 -4.16 3.81 1.76
CA GLY A 51 -4.32 2.49 1.17
C GLY A 51 -3.37 2.36 -0.01
N SER A 52 -2.46 1.39 0.06
CA SER A 52 -1.69 1.01 -1.10
C SER A 52 -2.72 0.76 -2.21
N THR A 53 -2.58 1.47 -3.33
CA THR A 53 -3.43 1.21 -4.50
C THR A 53 -3.05 -0.18 -5.00
N GLU A 54 -3.64 -1.21 -4.41
CA GLU A 54 -3.46 -2.58 -4.83
C GLU A 54 -4.06 -2.69 -6.23
N THR A 55 -3.19 -2.80 -7.22
CA THR A 55 -3.57 -3.06 -8.60
C THR A 55 -3.78 -4.55 -8.81
N TYR A 56 -4.58 -4.93 -9.80
CA TYR A 56 -4.66 -6.33 -10.18
C TYR A 56 -3.32 -6.82 -10.73
N LYS A 57 -2.87 -7.96 -10.22
CA LYS A 57 -1.70 -8.70 -10.71
C LYS A 57 -2.17 -9.92 -11.48
N ALA A 58 -1.59 -10.16 -12.65
CA ALA A 58 -1.80 -11.39 -13.39
C ALA A 58 -0.83 -12.46 -12.87
N ILE A 59 -1.35 -13.59 -12.42
CA ILE A 59 -0.56 -14.72 -11.94
C ILE A 59 -1.03 -16.00 -12.62
N MET A 60 -0.07 -16.90 -12.84
CA MET A 60 -0.33 -18.23 -13.39
C MET A 60 -0.30 -19.24 -12.25
N LEU A 61 -1.28 -20.15 -12.24
CA LEU A 61 -1.29 -21.31 -11.36
C LEU A 61 -1.27 -22.58 -12.22
N THR A 62 -0.48 -23.56 -11.83
CA THR A 62 -0.50 -24.90 -12.41
C THR A 62 -1.63 -25.73 -11.80
N ALA A 63 -2.03 -26.80 -12.50
CA ALA A 63 -3.09 -27.69 -12.03
C ALA A 63 -2.79 -28.23 -10.62
N GLY A 64 -3.78 -28.17 -9.74
CA GLY A 64 -3.68 -28.58 -8.34
C GLY A 64 -3.38 -27.44 -7.37
N GLN A 65 -2.75 -26.35 -7.82
CA GLN A 65 -2.44 -25.20 -6.97
C GLN A 65 -3.70 -24.47 -6.51
N LYS A 66 -3.63 -23.89 -5.31
CA LYS A 66 -4.69 -23.10 -4.70
C LYS A 66 -4.25 -21.66 -4.56
N LEU A 67 -5.15 -20.74 -4.84
CA LEU A 67 -5.04 -19.34 -4.45
C LEU A 67 -6.00 -19.11 -3.29
N ILE A 68 -5.46 -18.94 -2.09
CA ILE A 68 -6.23 -18.60 -0.89
C ILE A 68 -6.18 -17.09 -0.68
N GLY A 69 -7.33 -16.43 -0.73
CA GLY A 69 -7.41 -14.99 -0.52
C GLY A 69 -7.64 -14.64 0.95
N HIS A 70 -7.15 -13.47 1.32
CA HIS A 70 -7.47 -12.83 2.59
C HIS A 70 -8.69 -11.90 2.44
N GLU A 71 -9.07 -11.25 3.53
CA GLU A 71 -10.16 -10.28 3.57
C GLU A 71 -10.04 -9.22 2.47
N GLY A 72 -11.12 -9.08 1.68
CA GLY A 72 -11.22 -8.09 0.61
C GLY A 72 -10.50 -8.50 -0.67
N THR A 73 -9.93 -9.70 -0.76
CA THR A 73 -9.25 -10.16 -1.97
C THR A 73 -10.24 -10.44 -3.08
N GLU A 74 -9.90 -9.97 -4.27
CA GLU A 74 -10.70 -10.14 -5.47
C GLU A 74 -9.94 -10.98 -6.48
N VAL A 75 -10.63 -11.90 -7.14
CA VAL A 75 -10.05 -12.83 -8.10
C VAL A 75 -10.90 -12.89 -9.36
N ILE A 76 -10.26 -12.89 -10.53
CA ILE A 76 -10.90 -13.10 -11.83
C ILE A 76 -10.15 -14.22 -12.56
N LEU A 77 -10.84 -15.32 -12.86
CA LEU A 77 -10.30 -16.38 -13.71
C LEU A 77 -10.29 -15.91 -15.17
N ARG A 78 -9.12 -15.89 -15.81
CA ARG A 78 -8.93 -15.37 -17.18
C ARG A 78 -8.68 -16.47 -18.21
N SER A 79 -8.18 -17.63 -17.80
CA SER A 79 -8.04 -18.80 -18.66
C SER A 79 -8.05 -20.11 -17.87
N GLY A 80 -8.27 -21.23 -18.56
CA GLY A 80 -8.33 -22.57 -17.96
C GLY A 80 -9.56 -22.77 -17.07
N GLU A 81 -9.48 -23.75 -16.18
CA GLU A 81 -10.56 -24.16 -15.29
C GLU A 81 -10.12 -24.18 -13.82
N ALA A 82 -11.02 -23.74 -12.95
CA ALA A 82 -10.83 -23.76 -11.50
C ALA A 82 -12.15 -24.04 -10.78
N THR A 83 -12.05 -24.51 -9.54
CA THR A 83 -13.18 -24.68 -8.62
C THR A 83 -13.03 -23.77 -7.41
N ALA A 84 -14.15 -23.38 -6.81
CA ALA A 84 -14.15 -22.58 -5.58
C ALA A 84 -13.74 -23.44 -4.36
N ILE A 85 -13.25 -22.76 -3.33
CA ILE A 85 -12.94 -23.24 -1.99
C ILE A 85 -13.71 -22.34 -1.02
N ASP A 86 -14.62 -22.92 -0.25
CA ASP A 86 -15.41 -22.25 0.78
C ASP A 86 -14.75 -22.36 2.17
N ASN A 87 -15.41 -21.80 3.19
CA ASN A 87 -14.98 -21.93 4.59
C ASN A 87 -15.74 -23.03 5.36
N GLY A 88 -16.45 -23.92 4.66
CA GLY A 88 -17.34 -24.94 5.24
C GLY A 88 -18.74 -24.47 5.65
N VAL A 89 -19.03 -23.15 5.57
CA VAL A 89 -20.35 -22.57 5.92
C VAL A 89 -20.91 -21.71 4.79
N ASN A 90 -20.08 -20.81 4.23
CA ASN A 90 -20.43 -19.91 3.14
C ASN A 90 -19.34 -19.94 2.06
N GLY A 91 -19.77 -19.79 0.81
CA GLY A 91 -18.93 -19.83 -0.37
C GLY A 91 -18.16 -18.55 -0.65
N ILE A 92 -17.57 -18.49 -1.85
CA ILE A 92 -17.01 -17.25 -2.39
C ILE A 92 -18.13 -16.47 -3.08
N SER A 93 -18.20 -15.16 -2.85
CA SER A 93 -19.18 -14.32 -3.52
C SER A 93 -18.79 -14.12 -4.99
N ASP A 94 -19.52 -14.75 -5.90
CA ASP A 94 -19.48 -14.41 -7.31
C ASP A 94 -20.40 -13.22 -7.56
N VAL A 95 -19.79 -12.04 -7.61
CA VAL A 95 -20.51 -10.77 -7.76
C VAL A 95 -21.16 -10.65 -9.14
N THR A 96 -20.56 -11.28 -10.16
CA THR A 96 -21.06 -11.18 -11.54
C THR A 96 -22.16 -12.22 -11.81
N GLY A 97 -21.97 -13.43 -11.31
CA GLY A 97 -22.96 -14.51 -11.40
C GLY A 97 -24.09 -14.39 -10.38
N ALA A 98 -23.97 -13.52 -9.37
CA ALA A 98 -24.90 -13.37 -8.23
C ALA A 98 -25.09 -14.69 -7.45
N MET A 99 -23.99 -15.40 -7.20
CA MET A 99 -23.99 -16.71 -6.55
C MET A 99 -23.02 -16.77 -5.37
N ASP A 100 -23.31 -17.63 -4.40
CA ASP A 100 -22.37 -18.03 -3.35
C ASP A 100 -21.73 -19.37 -3.75
N LEU A 101 -20.48 -19.34 -4.20
CA LEU A 101 -19.78 -20.49 -4.77
C LEU A 101 -19.18 -21.37 -3.68
N MET A 102 -19.78 -22.55 -3.48
CA MET A 102 -19.34 -23.55 -2.51
C MET A 102 -18.15 -24.37 -3.04
N THR A 103 -17.45 -25.06 -2.14
CA THR A 103 -16.29 -25.90 -2.46
C THR A 103 -16.61 -26.89 -3.59
N GLY A 104 -15.76 -26.90 -4.62
CA GLY A 104 -15.89 -27.80 -5.77
C GLY A 104 -16.80 -27.28 -6.89
N GLN A 105 -17.55 -26.19 -6.69
CA GLN A 105 -18.30 -25.56 -7.77
C GLN A 105 -17.35 -24.88 -8.77
N LYS A 106 -17.69 -24.96 -10.05
CA LYS A 106 -16.89 -24.38 -11.13
C LYS A 106 -16.89 -22.86 -11.03
N VAL A 107 -15.70 -22.27 -11.10
CA VAL A 107 -15.53 -20.82 -11.27
C VAL A 107 -15.69 -20.49 -12.75
N ALA A 108 -16.67 -19.67 -13.09
CA ALA A 108 -16.83 -19.16 -14.44
C ALA A 108 -15.76 -18.11 -14.75
N GLN A 109 -15.29 -18.11 -15.99
CA GLN A 109 -14.28 -17.16 -16.44
C GLN A 109 -14.86 -15.74 -16.49
N ASN A 110 -14.01 -14.75 -16.22
CA ASN A 110 -14.33 -13.32 -16.31
C ASN A 110 -15.36 -12.84 -15.29
N HIS A 111 -15.69 -13.65 -14.29
CA HIS A 111 -16.47 -13.23 -13.14
C HIS A 111 -15.59 -12.64 -12.05
N LEU A 112 -16.09 -11.58 -11.41
CA LEU A 112 -15.48 -10.99 -10.23
C LEU A 112 -15.87 -11.82 -9.01
N LEU A 113 -14.88 -12.53 -8.46
CA LEU A 113 -15.00 -13.21 -7.19
C LEU A 113 -14.50 -12.32 -6.07
N LEU A 114 -15.25 -12.24 -4.97
CA LEU A 114 -14.88 -11.52 -3.75
C LEU A 114 -14.74 -12.50 -2.59
N ILE A 115 -13.57 -12.45 -1.95
CA ILE A 115 -13.28 -13.18 -0.71
C ILE A 115 -13.52 -12.21 0.45
N PRO A 116 -14.62 -12.38 1.21
CA PRO A 116 -15.06 -11.37 2.17
C PRO A 116 -14.24 -11.35 3.46
N ARG A 117 -13.56 -12.46 3.80
CA ARG A 117 -12.81 -12.62 5.05
C ARG A 117 -11.59 -13.52 4.86
N SER A 118 -10.61 -13.36 5.74
CA SER A 118 -9.45 -14.26 5.85
C SER A 118 -9.82 -15.55 6.57
N ASP A 119 -10.62 -16.42 5.95
CA ASP A 119 -11.16 -17.66 6.55
C ASP A 119 -10.96 -18.93 5.71
N GLY A 120 -9.98 -18.91 4.79
CA GLY A 120 -9.57 -20.08 3.99
C GLY A 120 -10.24 -20.20 2.62
N ARG A 121 -11.04 -19.19 2.22
CA ARG A 121 -11.67 -19.17 0.89
C ARG A 121 -10.67 -18.89 -0.22
N GLY A 122 -10.94 -19.44 -1.39
CA GLY A 122 -10.01 -19.36 -2.52
C GLY A 122 -10.46 -20.13 -3.74
N ILE A 123 -9.58 -20.25 -4.73
CA ILE A 123 -9.85 -21.08 -5.90
C ILE A 123 -8.77 -22.15 -6.04
N GLN A 124 -9.14 -23.32 -6.53
CA GLN A 124 -8.22 -24.38 -6.89
C GLN A 124 -8.18 -24.54 -8.40
N ALA A 125 -6.98 -24.48 -8.97
CA ALA A 125 -6.75 -24.71 -10.39
C ALA A 125 -6.97 -26.20 -10.72
N THR A 126 -7.87 -26.52 -11.65
CA THR A 126 -8.05 -27.89 -12.15
C THR A 126 -7.21 -28.12 -13.41
N THR A 127 -6.94 -27.06 -14.16
CA THR A 127 -5.94 -27.02 -15.25
C THR A 127 -4.87 -25.99 -14.94
N GLU A 128 -3.91 -25.76 -15.84
CA GLU A 128 -3.16 -24.50 -15.83
C GLU A 128 -4.14 -23.33 -16.05
N ILE A 129 -4.03 -22.29 -15.23
CA ILE A 129 -4.90 -21.11 -15.27
C ILE A 129 -4.10 -19.82 -15.19
N TRP A 130 -4.66 -18.77 -15.79
CA TRP A 130 -4.27 -17.39 -15.51
C TRP A 130 -5.39 -16.71 -14.73
N VAL A 131 -5.02 -16.03 -13.66
CA VAL A 131 -5.94 -15.28 -12.81
C VAL A 131 -5.44 -13.86 -12.61
N MET A 132 -6.37 -12.91 -12.56
CA MET A 132 -6.08 -11.57 -12.06
C MET A 132 -6.50 -11.53 -10.60
N VAL A 133 -5.61 -11.07 -9.72
CA VAL A 133 -5.86 -10.97 -8.29
C VAL A 133 -5.51 -9.59 -7.77
N ARG A 134 -6.37 -9.03 -6.91
CA ARG A 134 -6.13 -7.80 -6.15
C ARG A 134 -6.35 -8.08 -4.67
N GLY A 135 -5.43 -7.62 -3.83
CA GLY A 135 -5.45 -7.88 -2.39
C GLY A 135 -4.42 -8.92 -1.96
N THR A 136 -4.44 -9.29 -0.68
CA THR A 136 -3.48 -10.24 -0.09
C THR A 136 -3.91 -11.68 -0.36
N TYR A 137 -2.97 -12.54 -0.75
CA TYR A 137 -3.25 -13.94 -1.04
C TYR A 137 -2.02 -14.81 -0.75
N THR A 138 -2.27 -16.11 -0.59
CA THR A 138 -1.26 -17.16 -0.51
C THR A 138 -1.48 -18.15 -1.65
N ILE A 139 -0.40 -18.70 -2.21
CA ILE A 139 -0.45 -19.80 -3.17
C ILE A 139 0.06 -21.06 -2.48
N GLU A 140 -0.71 -22.14 -2.58
CA GLU A 140 -0.41 -23.46 -2.00
C GLU A 140 -0.45 -24.57 -3.05
#